data_AF-A0A7Z0TIF2-F1
#
_entry.id   AF-A0A7Z0TIF2-F1
#
_cell.length_a   1.000
_cell.length_b   1.000
_cell.length_c   1.000
_cell.angle_alpha   90.00
_cell.angle_beta   90.00
_cell.angle_gamma   90.00
#
_symmetry.space_group_name_H-M   'P 1'
#
loop_
_entity.id
_entity.type
_entity.pdbx_description
1 polymer ?
#
loop_
_entity_poly.entity_id
_entity_poly.type
_entity_poly.pdbx_seq_one_letter_code
_entity_poly.pdbx_strand_id
1 'polypeptide(L)'
;MKKIFATWATAAACALLTLTGTAHAADTEAAKPKYWYSTATCGVEKIGTGDHGKTQLKGTGKGKRKGEAERAAQRNVQEQVAKKYGKGYRTHHCTFRSAKR
;
A
#
# COMPACT_ATOMS: atom_id res chain seq x y z
N MET A 1 -54.37 28.54 44.92
CA MET A 1 -53.26 28.27 45.86
C MET A 1 -52.46 27.08 45.36
N LYS A 2 -51.11 27.14 45.50
CA LYS A 2 -50.09 26.07 45.32
C LYS A 2 -49.81 25.65 43.87
N LYS A 3 -48.83 26.25 43.18
CA LYS A 3 -47.34 26.23 43.32
C LYS A 3 -46.69 24.94 42.76
N ILE A 4 -46.10 25.10 41.57
CA ILE A 4 -44.73 24.74 41.18
C ILE A 4 -44.29 23.30 41.53
N PHE A 5 -44.43 22.38 40.57
CA PHE A 5 -43.69 21.12 40.50
C PHE A 5 -42.84 21.11 39.23
N ALA A 6 -41.87 22.01 39.15
CA ALA A 6 -40.96 22.12 38.01
C ALA A 6 -39.56 22.45 38.51
N THR A 7 -38.95 21.57 39.28
CA THR A 7 -37.51 21.58 39.60
C THR A 7 -37.21 20.30 40.38
N TRP A 8 -36.00 19.76 40.30
CA TRP A 8 -35.49 18.58 41.02
C TRP A 8 -35.56 17.20 40.34
N ALA A 9 -35.45 17.13 39.01
CA ALA A 9 -35.09 15.86 38.34
C ALA A 9 -33.94 15.98 37.33
N THR A 10 -33.24 17.13 37.28
CA THR A 10 -32.19 17.39 36.28
C THR A 10 -30.79 17.53 36.88
N ALA A 11 -30.63 17.31 38.19
CA ALA A 11 -29.33 17.44 38.87
C ALA A 11 -28.66 16.10 39.19
N ALA A 12 -29.38 14.97 39.13
CA ALA A 12 -28.81 13.66 39.47
C ALA A 12 -28.11 12.96 38.29
N ALA A 13 -28.35 13.37 37.04
CA ALA A 13 -27.73 12.76 35.87
C ALA A 13 -26.29 13.26 35.60
N CYS A 14 -25.94 14.48 36.03
CA CYS A 14 -24.60 15.04 35.80
C CYS A 14 -23.54 14.57 36.82
N ALA A 15 -23.94 14.02 37.97
CA ALA A 15 -23.00 13.58 39.00
C ALA A 15 -22.45 12.16 38.78
N LEU A 16 -23.05 11.37 37.88
CA LEU A 16 -22.55 10.03 37.52
C LEU A 16 -21.56 10.03 36.33
N LEU A 17 -21.39 11.18 35.66
CA LEU A 17 -20.50 11.33 34.51
C LEU A 17 -19.04 11.62 34.88
N THR A 18 -18.73 11.84 36.16
CA THR A 18 -17.35 12.12 36.62
C THR A 18 -16.58 10.88 37.05
N LEU A 19 -17.18 9.69 36.99
CA LEU A 19 -16.53 8.42 37.39
C LEU A 19 -16.28 7.42 36.25
N THR A 20 -16.49 7.80 35.00
CA THR A 20 -15.94 7.03 33.87
C THR A 20 -14.61 7.65 33.52
N GLY A 21 -13.55 7.00 34.00
CA GLY A 21 -12.17 7.42 33.81
C GLY A 21 -11.90 7.88 32.39
N THR A 22 -10.98 8.82 32.27
CA THR A 22 -10.33 9.22 31.03
C THR A 22 -9.61 8.00 30.45
N ALA A 23 -10.38 7.10 29.84
CA ALA A 23 -9.90 6.28 28.76
C ALA A 23 -9.42 7.29 27.73
N HIS A 24 -8.11 7.55 27.77
CA HIS A 24 -7.40 8.21 26.70
C HIS A 24 -7.89 7.50 25.45
N ALA A 25 -8.63 8.23 24.61
CA ALA A 25 -8.92 7.78 23.27
C ALA A 25 -7.54 7.56 22.66
N ALA A 26 -7.07 6.31 22.71
CA ALA A 26 -5.84 5.91 22.09
C ALA A 26 -5.95 6.44 20.67
N ASP A 27 -5.02 7.32 20.29
CA ASP A 27 -4.90 7.81 18.94
C ASP A 27 -5.09 6.61 18.03
N THR A 28 -6.24 6.52 17.37
CA THR A 28 -6.48 5.49 16.38
C THR A 28 -5.45 5.77 15.31
N GLU A 29 -4.30 5.09 15.38
CA GLU A 29 -3.24 5.15 14.39
C GLU A 29 -3.94 5.09 13.04
N ALA A 30 -3.90 6.20 12.30
CA ALA A 30 -4.54 6.29 11.01
C ALA A 30 -4.05 5.08 10.19
N ALA A 31 -4.95 4.16 9.88
CA ALA A 31 -4.61 2.90 9.26
C ALA A 31 -3.73 3.19 8.05
N LYS A 32 -2.46 2.74 8.10
CA LYS A 32 -1.47 3.05 7.05
C LYS A 32 -2.10 2.77 5.70
N PRO A 33 -2.06 3.72 4.74
CA PRO A 33 -2.71 3.52 3.45
C PRO A 33 -2.16 2.25 2.81
N LYS A 34 -3.04 1.28 2.56
CA LYS A 34 -2.65 -0.01 1.96
C LYS A 34 -2.12 0.24 0.55
N TYR A 35 -0.85 -0.07 0.31
CA TYR A 35 -0.21 0.05 -0.98
C TYR A 35 -0.24 -1.27 -1.73
N TRP A 36 -0.09 -1.19 -3.04
CA TRP A 36 0.21 -2.36 -3.86
C TRP A 36 1.72 -2.50 -4.00
N TYR A 37 2.19 -3.72 -3.82
CA TYR A 37 3.56 -4.13 -4.06
C TYR A 37 3.54 -5.17 -5.16
N SER A 38 4.43 -5.04 -6.14
CA SER A 38 4.54 -5.99 -7.23
C SER A 38 5.98 -6.41 -7.43
N THR A 39 6.18 -7.68 -7.74
CA THR A 39 7.45 -8.23 -8.21
C THR A 39 7.28 -8.66 -9.65
N ALA A 40 8.08 -8.10 -10.56
CA ALA A 40 8.15 -8.50 -11.95
C ALA A 40 9.31 -9.48 -12.12
N THR A 41 9.09 -10.58 -12.84
CA THR A 41 10.15 -11.46 -13.36
C THR A 41 10.06 -11.43 -14.87
N CYS A 42 11.05 -10.84 -15.53
CA CYS A 42 11.08 -10.71 -16.99
C CYS A 42 12.26 -11.49 -17.57
N GLY A 43 12.05 -12.16 -18.70
CA GLY A 43 13.15 -12.67 -19.52
C GLY A 43 13.95 -11.51 -20.11
N VAL A 44 15.22 -11.74 -20.39
CA VAL A 44 16.09 -10.76 -21.05
C VAL A 44 16.64 -11.40 -22.32
N GLU A 45 16.48 -10.72 -23.46
CA GLU A 45 16.99 -11.15 -24.75
C GLU A 45 17.89 -10.10 -25.37
N LYS A 46 18.85 -10.54 -26.20
CA LYS A 46 19.70 -9.66 -26.99
C LYS A 46 18.99 -9.33 -28.31
N ILE A 47 18.81 -8.05 -28.56
CA ILE A 47 18.12 -7.51 -29.73
C ILE A 47 18.80 -8.03 -31.00
N GLY A 48 18.01 -8.58 -31.92
CA GLY A 48 18.45 -9.03 -33.25
C GLY A 48 19.07 -10.43 -33.30
N THR A 49 19.27 -11.11 -32.17
CA THR A 49 19.81 -12.48 -32.17
C THR A 49 18.75 -13.57 -32.19
N GLY A 50 17.49 -13.24 -31.86
CA GLY A 50 16.41 -14.24 -31.69
C GLY A 50 16.62 -15.17 -30.50
N ASP A 51 17.70 -14.98 -29.73
CA ASP A 51 18.00 -15.75 -28.53
C ASP A 51 17.20 -15.18 -27.35
N HIS A 52 16.09 -15.84 -27.04
CA HIS A 52 15.26 -15.62 -25.85
C HIS A 52 15.96 -16.16 -24.60
N GLY A 53 17.20 -15.71 -24.37
CA GLY A 53 18.12 -16.27 -23.39
C GLY A 53 17.43 -16.64 -22.07
N LYS A 54 17.87 -17.73 -21.44
CA LYS A 54 17.30 -18.26 -20.18
C LYS A 54 17.40 -17.31 -18.98
N THR A 55 18.02 -16.15 -19.19
CA THR A 55 18.29 -15.16 -18.17
C THR A 55 17.03 -14.39 -17.82
N GLN A 56 16.64 -14.48 -16.55
CA GLN A 56 15.52 -13.73 -16.01
C GLN A 56 16.03 -12.70 -15.00
N LEU A 57 15.46 -11.50 -15.05
CA LEU A 57 15.68 -10.46 -14.06
C LEU A 57 14.41 -10.21 -13.27
N LYS A 58 14.61 -9.91 -11.98
CA LYS A 58 13.53 -9.59 -11.05
C LYS A 58 13.60 -8.12 -10.66
N GLY A 59 12.45 -7.46 -10.68
CA GLY A 59 12.31 -6.07 -10.27
C GLY A 59 11.12 -5.91 -9.34
N THR A 60 11.17 -4.88 -8.51
CA THR A 60 10.13 -4.61 -7.52
C THR A 60 9.55 -3.22 -7.70
N GLY A 61 8.26 -3.09 -7.45
CA GLY A 61 7.54 -1.85 -7.58
C GLY A 61 6.50 -1.68 -6.49
N LYS A 62 6.26 -0.42 -6.14
CA LYS A 62 5.23 0.00 -5.20
C LYS A 62 4.32 1.02 -5.89
N GLY A 63 3.03 0.96 -5.63
CA GLY A 63 2.06 1.90 -6.18
C GLY A 63 0.80 1.98 -5.32
N LYS A 64 -0.03 3.00 -5.55
CA LYS A 64 -1.35 3.11 -4.91
C LYS A 64 -2.35 2.15 -5.56
N ARG A 65 -2.12 1.77 -6.82
CA ARG A 65 -2.91 0.80 -7.59
C ARG A 65 -2.06 -0.37 -8.04
N LYS A 66 -2.68 -1.54 -8.26
CA LYS A 66 -1.99 -2.76 -8.75
C LYS A 66 -1.16 -2.50 -10.01
N GLY A 67 -1.77 -1.90 -11.04
CA GLY A 67 -1.07 -1.61 -12.30
C GLY A 67 0.06 -0.58 -12.17
N GLU A 68 0.00 0.31 -11.19
CA GLU A 68 1.09 1.25 -10.90
C GLU A 68 2.29 0.52 -10.30
N ALA A 69 2.05 -0.39 -9.34
CA ALA A 69 3.09 -1.23 -8.77
C ALA A 69 3.74 -2.14 -9.81
N GLU A 70 2.96 -2.71 -10.74
CA GLU A 70 3.45 -3.56 -11.83
C GLU A 70 4.33 -2.77 -12.82
N ARG A 71 3.88 -1.57 -13.24
CA ARG A 71 4.69 -0.69 -14.08
C ARG A 71 5.99 -0.28 -13.41
N ALA A 72 5.94 0.06 -12.11
CA ALA A 72 7.13 0.37 -11.33
C ALA A 72 8.09 -0.83 -11.27
N ALA A 73 7.57 -2.04 -11.08
CA ALA A 73 8.38 -3.26 -11.04
C ALA A 73 9.03 -3.55 -12.39
N GLN A 74 8.29 -3.39 -13.51
CA GLN A 74 8.82 -3.56 -14.85
C GLN A 74 9.90 -2.52 -15.18
N ARG A 75 9.68 -1.24 -14.82
CA ARG A 75 10.67 -0.18 -15.00
C ARG A 75 11.96 -0.49 -14.24
N ASN A 76 11.85 -0.99 -13.02
CA ASN A 76 13.02 -1.40 -12.25
C ASN A 76 13.79 -2.54 -12.95
N VAL A 77 13.11 -3.50 -13.59
CA VAL A 77 13.81 -4.50 -14.41
C VAL A 77 14.51 -3.87 -15.61
N GLN A 78 13.87 -2.94 -16.32
CA GLN A 78 14.47 -2.26 -17.47
C GLN A 78 15.73 -1.48 -17.08
N GLU A 79 15.70 -0.78 -15.94
CA GLU A 79 16.86 -0.09 -15.39
C GLU A 79 18.00 -1.07 -15.07
N GLN A 80 17.68 -2.24 -14.53
CA GLN A 80 18.66 -3.30 -14.30
C GLN A 80 19.23 -3.86 -15.61
N VAL A 81 18.41 -4.07 -16.64
CA VAL A 81 18.89 -4.51 -17.96
C VAL A 81 19.86 -3.49 -18.54
N ALA A 82 19.48 -2.21 -18.53
CA ALA A 82 20.31 -1.13 -19.02
C ALA A 82 21.64 -1.04 -18.25
N LYS A 83 21.61 -1.22 -16.92
CA LYS A 83 22.80 -1.19 -16.08
C LYS A 83 23.73 -2.40 -16.25
N LYS A 84 23.16 -3.62 -16.36
CA LYS A 84 23.94 -4.87 -16.43
C LYS A 84 24.47 -5.17 -17.82
N TYR A 85 23.65 -4.94 -18.85
CA TYR A 85 23.94 -5.39 -20.21
C TYR A 85 24.14 -4.25 -21.21
N GLY A 86 23.79 -3.01 -20.84
CA GLY A 86 23.93 -1.86 -21.72
C GLY A 86 22.93 -1.83 -22.87
N LYS A 87 23.32 -1.24 -24.00
CA LYS A 87 22.51 -1.16 -25.21
C LYS A 87 22.50 -2.51 -25.94
N GLY A 88 21.38 -2.87 -26.55
CA GLY A 88 21.24 -4.11 -27.32
C GLY A 88 20.57 -5.26 -26.57
N TYR A 89 20.04 -5.01 -25.37
CA TYR A 89 19.23 -5.98 -24.63
C TYR A 89 17.85 -5.39 -24.33
N ARG A 90 16.83 -6.25 -24.32
CA ARG A 90 15.47 -5.88 -23.94
C ARG A 90 14.85 -6.94 -23.03
N THR A 91 13.93 -6.50 -22.19
CA THR A 91 13.06 -7.42 -21.47
C THR A 91 12.02 -8.01 -22.41
N HIS A 92 11.81 -9.32 -22.38
CA HIS A 92 10.72 -10.02 -23.04
C HIS A 92 9.91 -10.80 -22.00
N HIS A 93 8.60 -10.95 -22.24
CA HIS A 93 7.61 -11.59 -21.36
C HIS A 93 7.85 -11.39 -19.84
N CYS A 94 7.11 -10.47 -19.23
CA CYS A 94 7.14 -10.25 -17.79
C CYS A 94 5.98 -10.98 -17.09
N THR A 95 6.30 -11.70 -16.02
CA THR A 95 5.31 -12.23 -15.07
C THR A 95 5.30 -11.36 -13.82
N PHE A 96 4.11 -11.14 -13.25
CA PHE A 96 3.94 -10.23 -12.12
C PHE A 96 3.30 -10.96 -10.94
N ARG A 97 3.86 -10.74 -9.75
CA ARG A 97 3.24 -11.14 -8.48
C ARG A 97 2.94 -9.90 -7.66
N SER A 98 1.66 -9.56 -7.58
CA SER A 98 1.18 -8.34 -6.94
C SER A 98 0.40 -8.66 -5.66
N ALA A 99 0.68 -7.94 -4.58
CA ALA A 99 -0.02 -8.05 -3.30
C ALA A 99 -0.35 -6.67 -2.74
N LYS A 100 -1.53 -6.52 -2.14
CA LYS A 100 -1.92 -5.31 -1.41
C LYS A 100 -1.50 -5.47 0.06
N ARG A 101 -0.69 -4.55 0.57
CA ARG A 101 -0.14 -4.56 1.93
C ARG A 101 -0.20 -3.17 2.54
#